data_AF-T1CZZ7-F1
#
_entry.id   AF-T1CZZ7-F1
#
_cell.length_a   1.000
_cell.length_b   1.000
_cell.length_c   1.000
_cell.angle_alpha   90.00
_cell.angle_beta   90.00
_cell.angle_gamma   90.00
#
_symmetry.space_group_name_H-M   'P 1'
#
loop_
_entity.id
_entity.type
_entity.pdbx_description
1 polymer ?
#
loop_
_entity_poly.entity_id
_entity_poly.type
_entity_poly.pdbx_seq_one_letter_code
_entity_poly.pdbx_strand_id
1 'polypeptide(L)'
;MSNIYFFGDTHGSLDIDKIFMPSYQADDYIIVCGDFGVLWSDETGVFKQDDMLEKEAKLKERIQTLPCTLLFIDGNHENFNRLNTLKQVERFESIVGEYIKDKCYHLKRGNIYNIIGHTIFTMGGALSIDKAWRAERLSWWRQEAIFGYLVIGIEM
;
A
#
# COMPACT_ATOMS: atom_id res chain seq x y z
N MET A 1 -2.44 -0.30 -25.35
CA MET A 1 -3.59 0.01 -24.48
C MET A 1 -3.12 -0.26 -23.09
N SER A 2 -3.13 0.76 -22.24
CA SER A 2 -2.66 0.69 -20.87
C SER A 2 -3.70 -0.05 -20.02
N ASN A 3 -3.25 -0.96 -19.16
CA ASN A 3 -4.11 -1.76 -18.30
C ASN A 3 -3.88 -1.45 -16.82
N ILE A 4 -4.88 -1.73 -16.00
CA ILE A 4 -4.79 -1.68 -14.53
C ILE A 4 -4.95 -3.11 -14.00
N TYR A 5 -3.96 -3.58 -13.24
CA TYR A 5 -3.97 -4.89 -12.61
C TYR A 5 -4.20 -4.75 -11.12
N PHE A 6 -5.12 -5.54 -10.58
CA PHE A 6 -5.49 -5.50 -9.17
C PHE A 6 -4.98 -6.75 -8.44
N PHE A 7 -4.36 -6.51 -7.29
CA PHE A 7 -3.95 -7.53 -6.33
C PHE A 7 -4.34 -7.08 -4.92
N GLY A 8 -4.15 -7.93 -3.92
CA GLY A 8 -4.30 -7.62 -2.49
C GLY A 8 -3.64 -8.73 -1.69
N ASP A 9 -3.53 -8.62 -0.37
CA ASP A 9 -3.05 -9.72 0.49
C ASP A 9 -1.72 -10.31 0.02
N THR A 10 -0.72 -9.47 -0.25
CA THR A 10 0.62 -9.96 -0.60
C THR A 10 1.44 -10.26 0.63
N HIS A 11 1.17 -9.56 1.74
CA HIS A 11 1.82 -9.74 3.05
C HIS A 11 3.35 -9.80 2.94
N GLY A 12 3.93 -8.83 2.22
CA GLY A 12 5.37 -8.73 1.99
C GLY A 12 5.88 -9.94 1.22
N SER A 13 6.91 -10.62 1.71
CA SER A 13 7.52 -11.75 0.99
C SER A 13 6.66 -13.02 0.91
N LEU A 14 5.46 -13.06 1.50
CA LEU A 14 4.65 -14.28 1.57
C LEU A 14 3.95 -14.60 0.24
N ASP A 15 3.33 -13.61 -0.39
CA ASP A 15 2.54 -13.80 -1.61
C ASP A 15 2.75 -12.65 -2.63
N ILE A 16 3.88 -11.96 -2.56
CA ILE A 16 4.23 -10.91 -3.53
C ILE A 16 4.50 -11.47 -4.93
N ASP A 17 4.86 -12.74 -5.06
CA ASP A 17 5.28 -13.33 -6.33
C ASP A 17 4.18 -13.25 -7.39
N LYS A 18 2.89 -13.25 -7.01
CA LYS A 18 1.77 -13.03 -7.93
C LYS A 18 1.83 -11.72 -8.69
N ILE A 19 2.45 -10.68 -8.12
CA ILE A 19 2.66 -9.40 -8.81
C ILE A 19 3.71 -9.56 -9.91
N PHE A 20 4.63 -10.50 -9.82
CA PHE A 20 5.72 -10.66 -10.79
C PHE A 20 5.45 -11.73 -11.86
N MET A 21 4.34 -12.46 -11.75
CA MET A 21 3.96 -13.50 -12.71
C MET A 21 3.45 -12.95 -14.06
N PRO A 22 2.63 -11.89 -14.10
CA PRO A 22 2.18 -11.32 -15.36
C PRO A 22 3.27 -10.52 -16.09
N SER A 23 3.09 -10.38 -17.40
CA SER A 23 3.91 -9.46 -18.21
C SER A 23 3.20 -8.11 -18.31
N TYR A 24 3.93 -7.05 -17.98
CA TYR A 24 3.41 -5.68 -17.98
C TYR A 24 4.08 -4.84 -19.06
N GLN A 25 3.36 -3.84 -19.56
CA GLN A 25 3.88 -2.75 -20.37
C GLN A 25 4.26 -1.56 -19.49
N ALA A 26 5.06 -0.63 -20.03
CA ALA A 26 5.54 0.51 -19.25
C ALA A 26 4.42 1.49 -18.84
N ASP A 27 3.33 1.55 -19.61
CA ASP A 27 2.17 2.39 -19.38
C ASP A 27 1.08 1.71 -18.53
N ASP A 28 1.26 0.43 -18.16
CA ASP A 28 0.37 -0.27 -17.25
C ASP A 28 0.49 0.27 -15.81
N TYR A 29 -0.49 -0.07 -14.98
CA TYR A 29 -0.48 0.20 -13.54
C TYR A 29 -0.82 -1.06 -12.75
N ILE A 30 -0.15 -1.24 -11.62
CA ILE A 30 -0.47 -2.27 -10.64
C ILE A 30 -1.07 -1.59 -9.42
N ILE A 31 -2.17 -2.10 -8.88
CA ILE A 31 -2.80 -1.61 -7.66
C ILE A 31 -2.94 -2.76 -6.66
N VAL A 32 -2.26 -2.66 -5.52
CA VAL A 32 -2.43 -3.57 -4.38
C VAL A 32 -3.48 -2.98 -3.44
N CYS A 33 -4.62 -3.65 -3.27
CA CYS A 33 -5.82 -3.10 -2.64
C CYS A 33 -5.83 -3.22 -1.10
N GLY A 34 -4.77 -3.71 -0.49
CA GLY A 34 -4.66 -3.93 0.94
C GLY A 34 -3.58 -4.95 1.28
N ASP A 35 -3.13 -4.90 2.53
CA ASP A 35 -2.16 -5.83 3.12
C ASP A 35 -0.96 -6.10 2.20
N PHE A 36 -0.31 -5.00 1.81
CA PHE A 36 0.84 -5.05 0.93
C PHE A 36 2.05 -5.65 1.68
N GLY A 37 2.17 -5.34 2.96
CA GLY A 37 3.20 -5.87 3.86
C GLY A 37 4.58 -5.26 3.62
N VAL A 38 4.59 -4.00 3.18
CA VAL A 38 5.77 -3.12 3.18
C VAL A 38 5.77 -2.25 4.42
N LEU A 39 6.89 -1.56 4.71
CA LEU A 39 6.99 -0.58 5.80
C LEU A 39 6.69 -1.15 7.20
N TRP A 40 6.68 -2.48 7.37
CA TRP A 40 6.22 -3.15 8.59
C TRP A 40 7.04 -2.76 9.84
N SER A 41 8.37 -2.78 9.73
CA SER A 41 9.25 -2.44 10.84
C SER A 41 9.52 -0.95 10.92
N ASP A 42 9.57 -0.43 12.16
CA ASP A 42 10.17 0.87 12.42
C ASP A 42 11.65 0.86 12.01
N GLU A 43 12.17 2.01 11.56
CA GLU A 43 13.57 2.13 11.12
C GLU A 43 14.54 2.29 12.29
N THR A 44 14.05 2.72 13.45
CA THR A 44 14.83 2.96 14.66
C THR A 44 14.00 2.64 15.91
N GLY A 45 14.64 2.55 17.08
CA GLY A 45 13.97 2.35 18.35
C GLY A 45 13.67 0.88 18.68
N VAL A 46 12.89 0.66 19.73
CA VAL A 46 12.66 -0.66 20.34
C VAL A 46 11.77 -1.59 19.50
N PHE A 47 11.03 -1.05 18.53
CA PHE A 47 10.18 -1.81 17.62
C PHE A 47 10.86 -2.10 16.27
N LYS A 48 12.14 -1.73 16.13
CA LYS A 48 12.96 -2.05 14.98
C LYS A 48 13.20 -3.56 14.92
N GLN A 49 12.91 -4.14 13.76
CA GLN A 49 13.15 -5.54 13.41
C GLN A 49 14.03 -5.58 12.16
N ASP A 50 15.34 -5.78 12.35
CA ASP A 50 16.33 -5.70 11.26
C ASP A 50 16.02 -6.67 10.10
N ASP A 51 15.60 -7.90 10.41
CA ASP A 51 15.22 -8.89 9.39
C ASP A 51 14.07 -8.41 8.49
N MET A 52 13.13 -7.65 9.05
CA MET A 52 11.99 -7.13 8.29
C MET A 52 12.40 -5.96 7.40
N LEU A 53 13.33 -5.12 7.87
CA LEU A 53 13.91 -4.05 7.06
C LEU A 53 14.75 -4.61 5.90
N GLU A 54 15.49 -5.69 6.12
CA GLU A 54 16.23 -6.36 5.05
C GLU A 54 15.29 -6.95 3.98
N LYS A 55 14.20 -7.59 4.42
CA LYS A 55 13.14 -8.07 3.50
C LYS A 55 12.49 -6.92 2.74
N GLU A 56 12.19 -5.81 3.41
CA GLU A 56 11.65 -4.61 2.77
C GLU A 56 12.62 -4.06 1.71
N ALA A 57 13.93 -4.01 2.00
CA ALA A 57 14.93 -3.55 1.06
C ALA A 57 15.00 -4.43 -0.20
N LYS A 58 15.04 -5.76 -0.03
CA LYS A 58 14.98 -6.73 -1.15
C LYS A 58 13.69 -6.59 -1.95
N LEU A 59 12.57 -6.35 -1.28
CA LEU A 59 11.29 -6.13 -1.94
C LEU A 59 11.28 -4.81 -2.74
N LYS A 60 11.87 -3.73 -2.22
CA LYS A 60 12.03 -2.47 -2.97
C LYS A 60 12.84 -2.67 -4.25
N GLU A 61 13.95 -3.41 -4.18
CA GLU A 61 14.75 -3.75 -5.35
C GLU A 61 13.92 -4.52 -6.39
N ARG A 62 13.15 -5.53 -5.96
CA ARG A 62 12.25 -6.27 -6.85
C ARG A 62 11.17 -5.36 -7.46
N ILE A 63 10.53 -4.49 -6.69
CA ILE A 63 9.52 -3.55 -7.22
C ILE A 63 10.14 -2.63 -8.28
N GLN A 64 11.40 -2.21 -8.11
CA GLN A 64 12.09 -1.40 -9.10
C GLN A 64 12.29 -2.12 -10.45
N THR A 65 12.30 -3.45 -10.51
CA THR A 65 12.45 -4.19 -11.77
C THR A 65 11.17 -4.30 -12.59
N LEU A 66 10.00 -3.97 -12.02
CA LEU A 66 8.76 -3.91 -12.80
C LEU A 66 8.91 -2.88 -13.93
N PRO A 67 8.25 -3.02 -15.08
CA PRO A 67 8.31 -2.01 -16.13
C PRO A 67 7.35 -0.83 -15.88
N CYS A 68 6.31 -1.05 -15.07
CA CYS A 68 5.19 -0.13 -14.80
C CYS A 68 5.24 0.52 -13.41
N THR A 69 4.33 1.46 -13.14
CA THR A 69 4.11 2.05 -11.81
C THR A 69 3.29 1.12 -10.93
N LEU A 70 3.69 0.99 -9.64
CA LEU A 70 2.93 0.25 -8.63
C LEU A 70 2.26 1.22 -7.66
N LEU A 71 1.00 1.01 -7.37
CA LEU A 71 0.21 1.73 -6.41
C LEU A 71 -0.27 0.75 -5.34
N PHE A 72 -0.47 1.23 -4.12
CA PHE A 72 -1.06 0.40 -3.08
C PHE A 72 -1.95 1.21 -2.15
N ILE A 73 -2.99 0.57 -1.65
CA ILE A 73 -3.87 1.06 -0.61
C ILE A 73 -3.51 0.28 0.65
N ASP A 74 -3.50 0.94 1.81
CA ASP A 74 -3.16 0.29 3.06
C ASP A 74 -4.31 -0.58 3.58
N GLY A 75 -3.98 -1.79 4.06
CA GLY A 75 -4.91 -2.72 4.68
C GLY A 75 -4.95 -2.62 6.21
N ASN A 76 -5.40 -3.67 6.89
CA ASN A 76 -5.40 -3.75 8.35
C ASN A 76 -4.15 -4.43 8.91
N HIS A 77 -3.15 -4.74 8.09
CA HIS A 77 -1.84 -5.24 8.55
C HIS A 77 -0.72 -4.32 8.06
N GLU A 78 -0.81 -3.04 8.38
CA GLU A 78 0.16 -2.03 7.94
C GLU A 78 0.65 -1.18 9.10
N ASN A 79 1.93 -0.78 9.07
CA ASN A 79 2.49 0.12 10.06
C ASN A 79 2.14 1.58 9.72
N PHE A 80 1.05 2.07 10.31
CA PHE A 80 0.57 3.44 10.07
C PHE A 80 1.55 4.52 10.51
N ASN A 81 2.46 4.24 11.45
CA ASN A 81 3.47 5.22 11.83
C ASN A 81 4.37 5.52 10.63
N ARG A 82 4.78 4.48 9.90
CA ARG A 82 5.62 4.63 8.72
C ARG A 82 4.86 5.15 7.51
N LEU A 83 3.66 4.63 7.24
CA LEU A 83 2.82 5.12 6.13
C LEU A 83 2.56 6.62 6.19
N ASN A 84 2.22 7.14 7.37
CA ASN A 84 1.92 8.56 7.55
C ASN A 84 3.16 9.47 7.45
N THR A 85 4.36 8.91 7.50
CA THR A 85 5.62 9.65 7.31
C THR A 85 6.10 9.68 5.87
N LEU A 86 5.44 8.96 4.96
CA LEU A 86 5.79 9.01 3.54
C LEU A 86 5.71 10.45 3.01
N LYS A 87 6.70 10.82 2.20
CA LYS A 87 6.73 12.13 1.54
C LYS A 87 5.48 12.28 0.68
N GLN A 88 4.70 13.33 0.92
CA GLN A 88 3.48 13.59 0.19
C GLN A 88 3.81 14.28 -1.14
N VAL A 89 3.27 13.78 -2.25
CA VAL A 89 3.47 14.33 -3.60
C VAL A 89 2.16 14.36 -4.39
N GLU A 90 2.07 15.27 -5.36
CA GLU A 90 0.94 15.33 -6.29
C GLU A 90 1.13 14.35 -7.45
N ARG A 91 0.18 13.42 -7.58
CA ARG A 91 0.06 12.43 -8.66
C ARG A 91 -1.41 12.04 -8.82
N PHE A 92 -1.81 11.61 -10.03
CA PHE A 92 -3.16 11.09 -10.28
C PHE A 92 -4.28 12.06 -9.85
N GLU A 93 -4.05 13.36 -10.07
CA GLU A 93 -4.97 14.45 -9.71
C GLU A 93 -5.28 14.55 -8.21
N SER A 94 -4.42 14.00 -7.34
CA SER A 94 -4.59 14.02 -5.88
C SER A 94 -3.24 13.87 -5.16
N ILE A 95 -3.27 13.76 -3.83
CA ILE A 95 -2.07 13.55 -3.00
C ILE A 95 -1.85 12.07 -2.73
N VAL A 96 -0.61 11.62 -2.94
CA VAL A 96 -0.14 10.25 -2.63
C VAL A 96 1.07 10.29 -1.71
N GLY A 97 1.31 9.18 -0.99
CA GLY A 97 2.57 8.95 -0.29
C GLY A 97 3.62 8.33 -1.22
N GLU A 98 4.80 8.93 -1.35
CA GLU A 98 5.92 8.42 -2.13
C GLU A 98 6.68 7.35 -1.34
N TYR A 99 6.48 6.07 -1.66
CA TYR A 99 7.20 4.95 -1.04
C TYR A 99 8.52 4.66 -1.75
N ILE A 100 8.50 4.61 -3.09
CA ILE A 100 9.70 4.55 -3.93
C ILE A 100 9.56 5.65 -4.98
N LYS A 101 10.54 6.56 -4.99
CA LYS A 101 10.55 7.72 -5.91
C LYS A 101 10.30 7.28 -7.36
N ASP A 102 9.35 7.94 -8.01
CA ASP A 102 8.96 7.72 -9.41
C ASP A 102 8.57 6.27 -9.75
N LYS A 103 8.21 5.45 -8.74
CA LYS A 103 7.98 4.02 -8.94
C LYS A 103 6.81 3.42 -8.16
N CYS A 104 6.71 3.74 -6.87
CA CYS A 104 5.72 3.13 -5.99
C CYS A 104 5.08 4.14 -5.05
N TYR A 105 3.75 4.18 -5.04
CA TYR A 105 2.96 5.19 -4.31
C TYR A 105 1.84 4.58 -3.47
N HIS A 106 1.67 5.15 -2.28
CA HIS A 106 0.55 4.88 -1.37
C HIS A 106 -0.65 5.78 -1.72
N LEU A 107 -1.77 5.18 -2.08
CA LEU A 107 -3.06 5.82 -2.28
C LEU A 107 -3.79 5.90 -0.94
N LYS A 108 -4.22 7.10 -0.56
CA LYS A 108 -4.78 7.39 0.78
C LYS A 108 -6.26 7.04 0.82
N ARG A 109 -6.68 6.34 1.87
CA ARG A 109 -8.10 6.05 2.14
C ARG A 109 -8.97 7.30 2.05
N GLY A 110 -10.12 7.18 1.39
CA GLY A 110 -11.10 8.25 1.25
C GLY A 110 -10.81 9.22 0.11
N ASN A 111 -9.68 9.07 -0.59
CA ASN A 111 -9.35 9.91 -1.73
C ASN A 111 -9.85 9.28 -3.04
N ILE A 112 -10.11 10.17 -4.00
CA ILE A 112 -10.40 9.86 -5.39
C ILE A 112 -9.14 10.18 -6.21
N TYR A 113 -8.82 9.31 -7.16
CA TYR A 113 -7.67 9.42 -8.06
C TYR A 113 -8.10 9.26 -9.52
N ASN A 114 -7.38 9.90 -10.43
CA ASN A 114 -7.50 9.67 -11.87
C ASN A 114 -6.32 8.84 -12.38
N ILE A 115 -6.59 7.61 -12.80
CA ILE A 115 -5.58 6.66 -13.28
C ILE A 115 -6.02 6.17 -14.67
N ILE A 116 -5.26 6.55 -15.71
CA ILE A 116 -5.57 6.22 -17.11
C ILE A 116 -7.00 6.69 -17.50
N GLY A 117 -7.42 7.87 -17.02
CA GLY A 117 -8.76 8.41 -17.29
C GLY A 117 -9.88 7.75 -16.49
N HIS A 118 -9.59 6.77 -15.62
CA HIS A 118 -10.55 6.19 -14.70
C HIS A 118 -10.56 6.94 -13.36
N THR A 119 -11.74 7.32 -12.91
CA THR A 119 -11.98 7.85 -11.57
C THR A 119 -12.08 6.70 -10.58
N ILE A 120 -11.10 6.60 -9.68
CA ILE A 120 -10.98 5.49 -8.71
C ILE A 120 -11.09 6.05 -7.30
N PHE A 121 -12.12 5.63 -6.57
CA PHE A 121 -12.23 5.84 -5.13
C PHE A 121 -11.44 4.77 -4.39
N THR A 122 -10.63 5.17 -3.40
CA THR A 122 -9.79 4.26 -2.63
C THR A 122 -10.29 4.10 -1.22
N MET A 123 -10.53 2.86 -0.83
CA MET A 123 -10.91 2.48 0.52
C MET A 123 -10.08 1.27 0.91
N GLY A 124 -9.53 1.33 2.12
CA GLY A 124 -8.65 0.30 2.66
C GLY A 124 -8.96 0.04 4.13
N GLY A 125 -8.29 -0.97 4.68
CA GLY A 125 -8.52 -1.45 6.03
C GLY A 125 -9.63 -2.48 6.14
N ALA A 126 -9.62 -3.16 7.27
CA ALA A 126 -10.58 -4.18 7.67
C ALA A 126 -10.56 -4.28 9.20
N LEU A 127 -11.55 -4.95 9.78
CA LEU A 127 -11.56 -5.19 11.23
C LEU A 127 -10.57 -6.31 11.58
N SER A 128 -9.51 -5.99 12.33
CA SER A 128 -8.55 -6.99 12.81
C SER A 128 -9.16 -7.87 13.90
N ILE A 129 -9.65 -9.05 13.51
CA ILE A 129 -10.28 -10.04 14.40
C ILE A 129 -9.27 -10.71 15.34
N ASP A 130 -7.98 -10.65 15.04
CA ASP A 130 -6.88 -11.25 15.78
C ASP A 130 -6.16 -10.28 16.73
N LYS A 131 -6.69 -9.05 16.87
CA LYS A 131 -6.18 -8.00 17.79
C LYS A 131 -5.85 -8.52 19.19
N ALA A 132 -6.64 -9.46 19.71
CA ALA A 132 -6.46 -10.01 21.05
C ALA A 132 -5.09 -10.69 21.27
N TRP A 133 -4.40 -11.07 20.20
CA TRP A 133 -3.12 -11.78 20.23
C TRP A 133 -1.94 -10.89 19.78
N ARG A 134 -2.16 -9.59 19.60
CA ARG A 134 -1.17 -8.66 19.03
C ARG A 134 -0.77 -7.56 20.00
N ALA A 135 0.43 -7.02 19.76
CA ALA A 135 0.99 -5.93 20.55
C ALA A 135 0.78 -4.59 19.83
N GLU A 136 0.13 -3.65 20.52
CA GLU A 136 -0.13 -2.30 19.99
C GLU A 136 1.20 -1.61 19.63
N ARG A 137 1.25 -0.98 18.44
CA ARG A 137 2.42 -0.33 17.80
C ARG A 137 3.52 -1.27 17.29
N LEU A 138 3.40 -2.58 17.48
CA LEU A 138 4.38 -3.56 17.02
C LEU A 138 3.80 -4.49 15.96
N SER A 139 2.65 -5.10 16.24
CA SER A 139 1.96 -6.00 15.33
C SER A 139 0.50 -5.64 15.11
N TRP A 140 0.03 -4.56 15.77
CA TRP A 140 -1.30 -4.02 15.64
C TRP A 140 -1.31 -2.50 15.83
N TRP A 141 -2.06 -1.76 15.02
CA TRP A 141 -2.27 -0.31 15.17
C TRP A 141 -3.76 0.04 15.27
N ARG A 142 -4.11 1.03 16.10
CA ARG A 142 -5.52 1.47 16.26
C ARG A 142 -6.16 1.93 14.96
N GLN A 143 -5.33 2.49 14.06
CA GLN A 143 -5.70 3.01 12.76
C GLN A 143 -6.06 1.91 11.74
N GLU A 144 -5.80 0.63 12.04
CA GLU A 144 -6.26 -0.49 11.21
C GLU A 144 -7.79 -0.51 11.08
N ALA A 145 -8.49 -0.23 12.18
CA ALA A 145 -9.94 -0.21 12.20
C ALA A 145 -10.48 1.03 11.48
N ILE A 146 -11.45 0.80 10.60
CA ILE A 146 -12.21 1.86 9.92
C ILE A 146 -13.12 2.52 10.96
N PHE A 147 -12.77 3.72 11.42
CA PHE A 147 -13.65 4.56 12.22
C PHE A 147 -14.10 5.78 11.40
N GLY A 148 -15.42 5.92 11.18
CA GLY A 148 -16.03 7.20 10.82
C GLY A 148 -15.93 7.66 9.35
N TYR A 149 -15.80 6.77 8.37
CA TYR A 149 -15.91 7.17 6.96
C TYR A 149 -17.39 7.26 6.54
N LEU A 150 -17.85 8.49 6.27
CA LEU A 150 -19.08 8.74 5.54
C LEU A 150 -18.80 8.47 4.05
N VAL A 151 -19.25 7.32 3.54
CA VAL A 151 -19.25 7.05 2.10
C VAL A 151 -20.38 7.86 1.48
N ILE A 152 -20.08 9.05 0.98
CA ILE A 152 -21.03 9.80 0.15
C ILE A 152 -20.90 9.21 -1.26
N GLY A 153 -21.82 8.32 -1.63
CA GLY A 153 -21.91 7.83 -3.00
C GLY A 153 -22.25 8.99 -3.92
N ILE A 154 -21.37 9.31 -4.86
CA ILE A 154 -21.72 10.15 -6.00
C ILE A 154 -22.04 9.19 -7.14
N GLU A 155 -23.34 8.95 -7.34
CA GLU A 155 -23.82 8.37 -8.59
C GLU A 155 -23.52 9.36 -9.72
N MET A 156 -22.84 8.90 -10.77
CA MET A 156 -22.74 9.62 -12.06
C MET A 156 -23.83 9.14 -13.00
#